data_AF-A0A359E5Z7-F1
#
_entry.id   AF-A0A359E5Z7-F1
#
_cell.length_a   1.000
_cell.length_b   1.000
_cell.length_c   1.000
_cell.angle_alpha   90.00
_cell.angle_beta   90.00
_cell.angle_gamma   90.00
#
_symmetry.space_group_name_H-M   'P 1'
#
loop_
_entity.id
_entity.type
_entity.pdbx_description
1 polymer ?
#
loop_
_entity_poly.entity_id
_entity_poly.type
_entity_poly.pdbx_seq_one_letter_code
_entity_poly.pdbx_strand_id
1 'polypeptide(L)' 'MPNKLKNEKSPYLKQHADNPVDWYPWGDEAFQKAKAENKPIFLSIGYATCHWCHVMAHESFEDPEIAELMNDAFINVKV' A
#
# COMPACT_ATOMS: atom_id res chain seq x y z
N MET A 1 1.47 -12.11 -5.02
CA MET A 1 2.48 -11.60 -5.99
C MET A 1 3.04 -10.32 -5.40
N PRO A 2 4.35 -10.07 -5.46
CA PRO A 2 4.93 -8.91 -4.79
C PRO A 2 4.58 -7.62 -5.55
N ASN A 3 4.03 -6.64 -4.82
CA ASN A 3 3.66 -5.32 -5.32
C ASN A 3 4.90 -4.43 -5.57
N LYS A 4 4.70 -3.14 -5.88
CA LYS A 4 5.78 -2.23 -6.30
C LYS A 4 6.78 -1.92 -5.19
N LEU A 5 6.43 -2.11 -3.92
CA LEU A 5 7.30 -1.83 -2.78
C LEU A 5 8.52 -2.77 -2.70
N LYS A 6 8.53 -3.90 -3.42
CA LYS A 6 9.70 -4.80 -3.49
C LYS A 6 10.99 -4.09 -3.97
N ASN A 7 10.84 -3.01 -4.74
CA ASN A 7 11.94 -2.24 -5.31
C ASN A 7 12.41 -1.10 -4.40
N GLU A 8 11.71 -0.83 -3.30
CA GLU A 8 12.05 0.25 -2.38
C GLU A 8 13.31 -0.07 -1.57
N LYS A 9 13.99 0.97 -1.08
CA LYS A 9 15.17 0.79 -0.20
C LYS A 9 14.79 0.63 1.27
N SER A 10 13.67 1.23 1.68
CA SER A 10 13.21 1.23 3.07
C SER A 10 12.85 -0.19 3.54
N PRO A 11 13.45 -0.68 4.64
CA PRO A 11 13.05 -1.97 5.22
C PRO A 11 11.56 -2.02 5.61
N TYR A 12 11.02 -0.89 6.08
CA TYR A 12 9.59 -0.76 6.41
C TYR A 12 8.72 -0.99 5.18
N LEU A 13 9.03 -0.37 4.04
CA LEU A 13 8.23 -0.55 2.82
C LEU A 13 8.35 -1.97 2.27
N LYS A 14 9.55 -2.57 2.30
CA LYS A 14 9.75 -3.96 1.86
C LYS A 14 8.93 -4.97 2.66
N GLN A 15 8.68 -4.72 3.94
CA GLN A 15 7.86 -5.59 4.77
C GLN A 15 6.42 -5.71 4.24
N HIS A 16 5.94 -4.73 3.47
CA HIS A 16 4.61 -4.73 2.87
C HIS A 16 4.60 -5.15 1.39
N ALA A 17 5.73 -5.61 0.85
CA ALA A 17 5.85 -5.94 -0.57
C ALA A 17 4.99 -7.16 -0.97
N ASP A 18 4.71 -8.06 -0.04
CA ASP A 18 3.93 -9.27 -0.29
C ASP A 18 2.46 -9.15 0.16
N ASN A 19 2.07 -8.00 0.71
CA ASN A 19 0.68 -7.75 1.07
C ASN A 19 -0.23 -7.82 -0.18
N PRO A 20 -1.45 -8.36 -0.05
CA PRO A 20 -2.43 -8.42 -1.14
C PRO A 20 -2.89 -7.03 -1.64
N VAL A 21 -2.74 -5.99 -0.83
CA VAL A 21 -2.98 -4.61 -1.27
C VAL A 21 -1.94 -4.22 -2.34
N ASP A 22 -2.41 -3.67 -3.47
CA ASP A 22 -1.60 -3.19 -4.59
C ASP A 22 -0.91 -1.86 -4.24
N TRP A 23 0.10 -1.93 -3.37
CA TRP A 23 0.83 -0.76 -2.90
C TRP A 23 1.74 -0.17 -3.98
N TYR A 24 1.64 1.15 -4.11
CA TYR A 24 2.59 2.01 -4.80
C TYR A 24 3.48 2.73 -3.78
N PRO A 25 4.77 2.94 -4.07
CA PRO A 25 5.54 3.96 -3.37
C PRO A 25 5.02 5.34 -3.72
N TRP A 26 5.36 6.34 -2.90
CA TRP A 26 5.10 7.73 -3.24
C TRP A 26 5.80 8.14 -4.55
N GLY A 27 5.04 8.63 -5.52
CA GLY A 27 5.60 9.13 -6.78
C GLY A 27 4.54 9.36 -7.85
N ASP A 28 4.97 9.97 -8.96
CA ASP A 28 4.10 10.40 -10.06
C ASP A 28 3.27 9.26 -10.66
N GLU A 29 3.79 8.03 -10.66
CA GLU A 29 3.08 6.87 -11.20
C GLU A 29 1.72 6.65 -10.49
N ALA A 30 1.68 6.76 -9.16
CA ALA A 30 0.45 6.58 -8.39
C ALA A 30 -0.57 7.68 -8.69
N PHE A 31 -0.11 8.94 -8.79
CA PHE A 31 -0.97 10.08 -9.12
C PHE A 31 -1.50 10.02 -10.55
N GLN A 32 -0.67 9.60 -11.51
CA GLN A 32 -1.07 9.40 -12.90
C GLN A 32 -2.11 8.30 -13.02
N LYS A 33 -1.91 7.16 -12.33
CA LYS A 33 -2.89 6.07 -12.28
C LYS A 33 -4.21 6.51 -11.65
N ALA A 34 -4.15 7.21 -10.52
CA ALA A 34 -5.34 7.74 -9.84
C ALA A 34 -6.17 8.65 -10.75
N LYS A 35 -5.49 9.54 -11.50
CA LYS A 35 -6.14 10.42 -12.48
C LYS A 35 -6.71 9.65 -13.67
N ALA A 36 -5.99 8.65 -14.18
CA ALA A 36 -6.41 7.86 -15.33
C ALA A 36 -7.62 6.96 -15.02
N GLU A 37 -7.63 6.34 -13.84
CA GLU A 37 -8.72 5.47 -13.38
C GLU A 37 -9.86 6.23 -12.68
N ASN A 38 -9.70 7.53 -12.46
CA ASN A 38 -10.62 8.37 -11.69
C ASN A 38 -10.92 7.77 -10.30
N LYS A 39 -9.88 7.24 -9.64
CA LYS A 39 -9.95 6.66 -8.29
C LYS A 39 -9.25 7.56 -7.27
N PRO A 40 -9.78 7.68 -6.04
CA PRO A 40 -9.09 8.37 -4.96
C PRO A 40 -7.79 7.67 -4.56
N ILE A 41 -6.87 8.42 -3.94
CA ILE A 41 -5.65 7.87 -3.34
C ILE A 41 -5.90 7.57 -1.86
N PHE A 42 -5.59 6.34 -1.46
CA PHE A 42 -5.45 5.99 -0.05
C PHE A 42 -3.98 6.11 0.35
N LEU A 43 -3.64 7.15 1.11
CA LEU A 43 -2.28 7.40 1.57
C LEU A 43 -2.08 6.84 2.98
N SER A 44 -1.28 5.79 3.10
CA SER A 44 -0.88 5.20 4.39
C SER A 44 0.56 5.58 4.72
N ILE A 45 0.77 6.25 5.86
CA ILE A 45 2.09 6.69 6.32
C ILE A 45 2.45 5.94 7.60
N GLY A 46 3.66 5.41 7.69
CA GLY A 46 4.14 4.81 8.94
C GLY A 46 5.65 4.63 9.00
N TYR A 47 6.11 3.85 9.97
CA TYR A 47 7.52 3.59 10.20
C TYR A 47 7.73 2.26 10.95
N ALA A 48 8.93 1.70 10.85
CA ALA A 48 9.25 0.33 11.29
C ALA A 48 9.06 0.04 12.81
N THR A 49 8.97 1.06 13.64
CA THR A 49 8.79 0.92 15.10
C THR A 49 7.44 1.46 15.57
N CYS A 50 6.50 1.63 14.66
CA CYS A 50 5.13 2.04 14.93
C CYS A 50 4.28 0.81 15.28
N HIS A 51 3.90 0.67 16.54
CA HIS A 51 3.08 -0.47 17.00
C HIS A 51 1.77 -0.58 16.20
N TRP A 52 1.02 0.51 16.08
CA TRP A 52 -0.27 0.51 15.38
C TRP A 52 -0.17 0.32 13.86
N CYS A 53 0.97 0.68 13.26
CA CYS A 53 1.21 0.41 11.85
C CYS A 53 1.35 -1.09 11.59
N HIS A 54 1.93 -1.84 12.53
CA HIS A 54 2.01 -3.30 12.46
C HIS A 54 0.65 -3.95 12.72
N VAL A 55 -0.11 -3.47 13.71
CA VAL A 55 -1.47 -3.98 13.99
C VAL A 55 -2.37 -3.80 12.77
N MET A 56 -2.42 -2.59 12.19
CA MET A 56 -3.23 -2.34 10.99
C MET A 56 -2.76 -3.15 9.77
N ALA A 57 -1.44 -3.38 9.64
CA ALA A 57 -0.94 -4.24 8.58
C ALA A 57 -1.43 -5.68 8.72
N HIS A 58 -1.35 -6.23 9.93
CA HIS A 58 -1.74 -7.60 10.20
C HIS A 58 -3.25 -7.82 10.11
N GLU A 59 -4.04 -6.91 10.70
CA GLU A 59 -5.50 -7.04 10.77
C GLU A 59 -6.22 -6.61 9.49
N SER A 60 -5.54 -5.87 8.59
CA SER A 60 -6.21 -5.29 7.42
C SER A 60 -5.41 -5.42 6.13
N PHE A 61 -4.16 -4.98 6.09
CA PHE A 61 -3.42 -4.97 4.83
C PHE A 61 -2.95 -6.36 4.36
N GLU A 62 -2.93 -7.35 5.25
CA GLU A 62 -2.64 -8.76 4.97
C GLU A 62 -3.92 -9.57 4.64
N ASP A 63 -5.09 -9.03 4.98
CA ASP A 63 -6.37 -9.69 4.75
C ASP A 63 -6.79 -9.58 3.26
N PRO A 64 -7.06 -10.70 2.56
CA PRO A 64 -7.40 -10.67 1.14
C PRO A 64 -8.73 -9.98 0.82
N GLU A 65 -9.74 -10.10 1.68
CA GLU A 65 -11.08 -9.52 1.45
C GLU A 65 -11.01 -7.99 1.57
N ILE A 66 -10.33 -7.50 2.61
CA ILE A 66 -10.09 -6.07 2.79
C ILE A 66 -9.23 -5.52 1.64
N ALA A 67 -8.18 -6.25 1.25
CA ALA A 67 -7.31 -5.82 0.17
C ALA A 67 -8.02 -5.75 -1.18
N GLU A 68 -8.93 -6.67 -1.48
CA GLU A 68 -9.76 -6.62 -2.70
C GLU A 68 -10.60 -5.35 -2.71
N LEU A 69 -11.31 -5.06 -1.61
CA LEU A 69 -12.10 -3.83 -1.48
C LEU A 69 -11.24 -2.57 -1.63
N MET A 70 -10.03 -2.55 -1.04
CA MET A 70 -9.10 -1.43 -1.16
C MET A 70 -8.56 -1.26 -2.58
N ASN A 71 -8.25 -2.34 -3.28
CA ASN A 71 -7.72 -2.31 -4.65
C ASN A 71 -8.80 -1.89 -5.66
N ASP A 72 -10.05 -2.24 -5.41
CA ASP A 72 -11.18 -1.79 -6.22
C ASP A 72 -11.47 -0.31 -6.02
N ALA A 73 -11.43 0.17 -4.78
CA ALA A 73 -11.81 1.54 -4.43
C ALA A 73 -10.70 2.59 -4.62
N PHE A 74 -9.43 2.21 -4.44
CA PHE A 74 -8.34 3.18 -4.31
C PHE A 74 -7.11 2.86 -5.15
N ILE A 75 -6.32 3.91 -5.40
CA ILE A 75 -4.88 3.75 -5.64
C ILE A 75 -4.17 3.82 -4.29
N ASN A 76 -3.65 2.69 -3.84
CA ASN A 76 -3.05 2.53 -2.51
C ASN A 76 -1.59 2.96 -2.52
N VAL A 77 -1.23 3.97 -1.71
CA VAL A 77 0.13 4.52 -1.61
C VAL A 77 0.67 4.34 -0.20
N LYS A 78 1.88 3.77 -0.08
CA LYS A 78 2.55 3.58 1.20
C LYS A 78 3.84 4.41 1.30
N VAL A 79 4.00 5.07 2.44
CA VAL A 79 5.15 5.93 2.80
C VAL A 79 5.76 5.48 4.11
#